data_AF-A0A951FUN7-F1
#
_entry.id   AF-A0A951FUN7-F1
#
_cell.length_a   1.000
_cell.length_b   1.000
_cell.length_c   1.000
_cell.angle_alpha   90.00
_cell.angle_beta   90.00
_cell.angle_gamma   90.00
#
_symmetry.space_group_name_H-M   'P 1'
#
loop_
_entity.id
_entity.type
_entity.pdbx_description
1 polymer ?
#
loop_
_entity_poly.entity_id
_entity_poly.type
_entity_poly.pdbx_seq_one_letter_code
_entity_poly.pdbx_strand_id
1 'polypeptide(L)'
;MYHVELRQFPHQTRAFNLTRAQLDAQILAPWVSGEAIELHDRRWVPDRARVTIYEGPTLEADQLGLGRGWANVTRDGEDVTAQMLAERAQPPAVAELKRELLDRAAGGPVALALLVEAIGERYPGARVSERIALCEQAVWELLHEGSVQLARTGGPVEREAWQTTLLDWSTWTGDGLTLQTV
;
A
#
# COMPACT_ATOMS: atom_id res chain seq x y z
N MET A 1 -0.34 -20.73 -6.45
CA MET A 1 0.58 -20.20 -7.49
C MET A 1 -0.08 -18.96 -8.09
N TYR A 2 0.70 -18.04 -8.64
CA TYR A 2 0.19 -16.78 -9.18
C TYR A 2 0.42 -16.66 -10.68
N HIS A 3 -0.53 -16.03 -11.36
CA HIS A 3 -0.52 -15.79 -12.79
C HIS A 3 -0.85 -14.33 -13.04
N VAL A 4 -0.07 -13.65 -13.87
CA VAL A 4 -0.13 -12.20 -14.04
C VAL A 4 -0.37 -11.85 -15.49
N GLU A 5 -1.26 -10.91 -15.74
CA GLU A 5 -1.40 -10.20 -17.01
C GLU A 5 -1.06 -8.72 -16.82
N LEU A 6 -0.15 -8.23 -17.65
CA LEU A 6 0.11 -6.81 -17.85
C LEU A 6 -0.46 -6.39 -19.19
N ARG A 7 -1.28 -5.34 -19.21
CA ARG A 7 -2.01 -4.91 -20.41
C ARG A 7 -2.00 -3.39 -20.56
N GLN A 8 -1.71 -2.96 -21.78
CA GLN A 8 -1.76 -1.57 -22.24
C GLN A 8 -2.10 -1.64 -23.71
N PHE A 9 -3.30 -1.22 -24.09
CA PHE A 9 -3.79 -1.39 -25.46
C PHE A 9 -2.79 -0.85 -26.50
N PRO A 10 -2.46 -1.61 -27.56
CA PRO A 10 -3.02 -2.92 -27.96
C PRO A 10 -2.25 -4.14 -27.40
N HIS A 11 -1.29 -3.93 -26.51
CA HIS A 11 -0.34 -4.94 -26.06
C HIS A 11 -0.75 -5.59 -24.74
N GLN A 12 -0.35 -6.84 -24.59
CA GLN A 12 -0.45 -7.57 -23.34
C GLN A 12 0.72 -8.55 -23.21
N THR A 13 1.10 -8.86 -21.97
CA THR A 13 2.07 -9.92 -21.64
C THR A 13 1.58 -10.65 -20.42
N ARG A 14 1.85 -11.95 -20.38
CA ARG A 14 1.40 -12.85 -19.33
C ARG A 14 2.58 -13.63 -18.78
N ALA A 15 2.63 -13.74 -17.46
CA ALA A 15 3.53 -14.61 -16.73
C ALA A 15 2.68 -15.64 -15.97
N PHE A 16 3.10 -16.90 -15.99
CA PHE A 16 2.37 -18.00 -15.35
C PHE A 16 3.25 -18.66 -14.28
N ASN A 17 2.61 -19.34 -13.33
CA ASN A 17 3.28 -20.16 -12.32
C ASN A 17 4.29 -19.40 -11.45
N LEU A 18 4.04 -18.11 -11.16
CA LEU A 18 4.86 -17.34 -10.24
C LEU A 18 4.62 -17.83 -8.80
N THR A 19 5.71 -18.01 -8.06
CA THR A 19 5.65 -18.12 -6.61
C THR A 19 5.32 -16.77 -5.97
N ARG A 20 4.91 -16.74 -4.70
CA ARG A 20 4.67 -15.48 -3.97
C ARG A 20 5.89 -14.57 -3.99
N ALA A 21 7.08 -15.11 -3.73
CA ALA A 21 8.33 -14.34 -3.73
C ALA A 21 8.65 -13.74 -5.11
N GLN A 22 8.39 -14.46 -6.20
CA GLN A 22 8.58 -13.94 -7.56
C GLN A 22 7.54 -12.86 -7.89
N LEU A 23 6.27 -13.10 -7.54
CA LEU A 23 5.21 -12.10 -7.71
C LEU A 23 5.57 -10.81 -6.97
N ASP A 24 6.01 -10.92 -5.72
CA ASP A 24 6.39 -9.78 -4.89
C ASP A 24 7.55 -9.00 -5.50
N ALA A 25 8.66 -9.69 -5.82
CA ALA A 25 9.88 -9.03 -6.29
C ALA A 25 9.78 -8.47 -7.71
N GLN A 26 9.11 -9.18 -8.62
CA GLN A 26 9.11 -8.85 -10.05
C GLN A 26 7.92 -7.99 -10.46
N ILE A 27 6.80 -8.10 -9.74
CA ILE A 27 5.54 -7.45 -10.13
C ILE A 27 5.11 -6.46 -9.05
N LEU A 28 4.74 -6.93 -7.86
CA LEU A 28 4.05 -6.10 -6.87
C LEU A 28 4.94 -4.96 -6.33
N ALA A 29 6.20 -5.24 -6.01
CA ALA A 29 7.13 -4.22 -5.51
C ALA A 29 7.35 -3.07 -6.50
N PRO A 30 7.82 -3.30 -7.75
CA PRO A 30 7.98 -2.22 -8.71
C PRO A 30 6.65 -1.57 -9.08
N TRP A 31 5.55 -2.34 -9.16
CA TRP A 31 4.23 -1.79 -9.51
C TRP A 31 3.73 -0.76 -8.49
N VAL A 32 3.79 -1.09 -7.19
CA VAL A 32 3.33 -0.19 -6.12
C VAL A 32 4.28 1.00 -5.95
N SER A 33 5.57 0.82 -6.23
CA SER A 33 6.56 1.91 -6.20
C SER A 33 6.50 2.84 -7.43
N GLY A 34 5.61 2.58 -8.40
CA GLY A 34 5.52 3.37 -9.64
C GLY A 34 6.65 3.11 -10.63
N GLU A 35 7.48 2.10 -10.38
CA GLU A 35 8.60 1.74 -11.23
C GLU A 35 8.12 0.92 -12.44
N ALA A 36 8.89 0.98 -13.52
CA ALA A 36 8.55 0.24 -14.72
C ALA A 36 8.96 -1.23 -14.58
N ILE A 37 8.05 -2.14 -14.91
CA ILE A 37 8.32 -3.59 -14.96
C ILE A 37 8.82 -3.95 -16.36
N GLU A 38 9.95 -4.63 -16.42
CA GLU A 38 10.42 -5.31 -17.63
C GLU A 38 9.91 -6.76 -17.60
N LEU A 39 9.02 -7.10 -18.54
CA LEU A 39 8.49 -8.44 -18.67
C LEU A 39 8.53 -8.87 -20.13
N HIS A 40 9.33 -9.91 -20.41
CA HIS A 40 9.76 -10.28 -21.75
C HIS A 40 10.40 -9.08 -22.46
N ASP A 41 10.06 -8.82 -23.72
CA ASP A 41 10.65 -7.73 -24.52
C ASP A 41 9.89 -6.39 -24.36
N ARG A 42 9.14 -6.22 -23.27
CA ARG A 42 8.30 -5.03 -23.03
C ARG A 42 8.46 -4.43 -21.65
N ARG A 43 8.40 -3.10 -21.64
CA ARG A 43 8.40 -2.27 -20.44
C ARG A 43 6.98 -1.79 -20.14
N TRP A 44 6.54 -1.99 -18.90
CA TRP A 44 5.20 -1.70 -18.42
C TRP A 44 5.25 -0.65 -17.30
N VAL A 45 4.60 0.49 -17.50
CA VAL A 45 4.56 1.59 -16.51
C VAL A 45 3.21 1.58 -15.80
N PRO A 46 3.16 1.54 -14.45
CA PRO A 46 1.91 1.42 -13.69
C PRO A 46 0.83 2.46 -14.05
N ASP A 47 1.22 3.70 -14.34
CA ASP A 47 0.28 4.78 -14.70
C ASP A 47 -0.39 4.61 -16.07
N ARG A 48 0.17 3.75 -16.95
CA ARG A 48 -0.29 3.57 -18.33
C ARG A 48 -0.72 2.16 -18.66
N ALA A 49 -0.50 1.22 -17.74
CA ALA A 49 -0.81 -0.18 -17.89
C ALA A 49 -1.74 -0.65 -16.77
N ARG A 50 -2.40 -1.78 -16.99
CA ARG A 50 -3.17 -2.49 -15.98
C ARG A 50 -2.48 -3.79 -15.63
N VAL A 51 -2.37 -4.09 -14.34
CA VAL A 51 -2.00 -5.41 -13.82
C VAL A 51 -3.26 -6.18 -13.43
N THR A 52 -3.25 -7.49 -13.67
CA THR A 52 -4.28 -8.43 -13.22
C THR A 52 -3.58 -9.68 -12.72
N ILE A 53 -3.95 -10.15 -11.54
CA ILE A 53 -3.28 -11.23 -10.81
C ILE A 53 -4.32 -12.25 -10.40
N TYR A 54 -4.10 -13.49 -10.81
CA TYR A 54 -4.90 -14.63 -10.42
C TYR A 54 -4.10 -15.58 -9.54
N GLU A 55 -4.73 -16.09 -8.50
CA GLU A 55 -4.24 -17.23 -7.73
C GLU A 55 -4.94 -18.50 -8.18
N GLY A 56 -4.17 -19.57 -8.39
CA GLY A 56 -4.74 -20.84 -8.84
C GLY A 56 -3.72 -21.98 -8.89
N PRO A 57 -4.14 -23.13 -9.44
CA PRO A 57 -3.25 -24.28 -9.63
C PRO A 57 -2.08 -23.95 -10.57
N THR A 58 -1.01 -24.74 -10.45
CA THR A 58 0.08 -24.74 -11.43
C THR A 58 -0.47 -25.16 -12.78
N LEU A 59 -0.12 -24.43 -13.83
CA LEU A 59 -0.43 -24.80 -15.20
C LEU A 59 0.71 -25.61 -15.80
N GLU A 60 0.39 -26.80 -16.30
CA GLU A 60 1.30 -27.67 -17.01
C GLU A 60 1.50 -27.20 -18.47
N ALA A 61 2.52 -27.73 -19.14
CA ALA A 61 2.92 -27.27 -20.47
C ALA A 61 1.81 -27.39 -21.55
N ASP A 62 1.00 -28.44 -21.46
CA ASP A 62 -0.15 -28.67 -22.34
C ASP A 62 -1.29 -27.65 -22.13
N GLN A 63 -1.44 -27.13 -20.91
CA GLN A 63 -2.41 -26.10 -20.54
C GLN A 63 -1.97 -24.69 -20.95
N LEU A 64 -0.67 -24.46 -21.14
CA LEU A 64 -0.11 -23.19 -21.61
C LEU A 64 -0.11 -23.06 -23.14
N GLY A 65 -0.16 -24.19 -23.85
CA GLY A 65 -0.10 -24.25 -25.31
C GLY A 65 -1.21 -23.47 -26.02
N LEU A 66 -0.88 -22.93 -27.20
CA LEU A 66 -1.83 -22.26 -28.12
C LEU A 66 -2.61 -21.09 -27.49
N GLY A 67 -2.01 -20.39 -26.52
CA GLY A 67 -2.64 -19.23 -25.87
C GLY A 67 -3.78 -19.56 -24.91
N ARG A 68 -3.96 -20.85 -24.58
CA ARG A 68 -5.04 -21.32 -23.68
C ARG A 68 -4.76 -21.01 -22.21
N GLY A 69 -3.51 -20.73 -21.84
CA GLY A 69 -3.09 -20.53 -20.45
C GLY A 69 -3.99 -19.56 -19.70
N TRP A 70 -4.26 -18.37 -20.26
CA TRP A 70 -5.08 -17.38 -19.56
C TRP A 70 -6.54 -17.79 -19.40
N ALA A 71 -7.12 -18.45 -20.41
CA ALA A 71 -8.49 -18.95 -20.29
C ALA A 71 -8.61 -19.98 -19.16
N ASN A 72 -7.59 -20.84 -19.00
CA ASN A 72 -7.52 -21.79 -17.89
C ASN A 72 -7.34 -21.07 -16.54
N VAL A 73 -6.45 -20.07 -16.45
CA VAL A 73 -6.27 -19.23 -15.25
C VAL A 73 -7.61 -18.61 -14.81
N THR A 74 -8.33 -17.98 -15.73
CA THR A 74 -9.59 -17.29 -15.39
C THR A 74 -10.73 -18.24 -15.02
N ARG A 75 -10.68 -19.49 -15.50
CA ARG A 75 -11.70 -20.51 -15.22
C ARG A 75 -11.47 -21.18 -13.86
N ASP A 76 -10.21 -21.49 -13.56
CA ASP A 76 -9.84 -22.37 -12.44
C ASP A 76 -9.16 -21.61 -11.29
N GLY A 77 -8.98 -20.29 -11.42
CA GLY A 77 -8.35 -19.42 -10.44
C GLY A 77 -9.23 -18.28 -9.97
N GLU A 78 -8.78 -17.60 -8.92
CA GLU A 78 -9.43 -16.46 -8.28
C GLU A 78 -8.68 -15.16 -8.59
N ASP A 79 -9.40 -14.09 -8.96
CA ASP A 79 -8.81 -12.76 -9.15
C ASP A 79 -8.47 -12.15 -7.79
N VAL A 80 -7.18 -12.15 -7.45
CA VAL A 80 -6.64 -11.62 -6.20
C VAL A 80 -5.99 -10.25 -6.39
N THR A 81 -6.20 -9.58 -7.54
CA THR A 81 -5.50 -8.34 -7.89
C THR A 81 -5.66 -7.27 -6.81
N ALA A 82 -6.90 -6.98 -6.40
CA ALA A 82 -7.17 -5.94 -5.41
C ALA A 82 -6.59 -6.30 -4.04
N GLN A 83 -6.72 -7.57 -3.63
CA GLN A 83 -6.16 -8.05 -2.37
C GLN A 83 -4.64 -7.93 -2.36
N MET A 84 -3.95 -8.42 -3.39
CA MET A 84 -2.49 -8.39 -3.47
C MET A 84 -1.94 -6.96 -3.56
N LEU A 85 -2.62 -6.08 -4.31
CA LEU A 85 -2.27 -4.66 -4.35
C LEU A 85 -2.54 -3.98 -3.01
N ALA A 86 -3.62 -4.31 -2.30
CA ALA A 86 -3.90 -3.79 -0.97
C ALA A 86 -2.88 -4.31 0.06
N GLU A 87 -2.56 -5.60 0.08
CA GLU A 87 -1.50 -6.18 0.93
C GLU A 87 -0.12 -5.58 0.66
N ARG A 88 0.14 -5.13 -0.56
CA ARG A 88 1.42 -4.48 -0.91
C ARG A 88 1.39 -2.95 -0.75
N ALA A 89 0.23 -2.31 -0.92
CA ALA A 89 0.02 -0.89 -0.65
C ALA A 89 -0.09 -0.63 0.87
N GLN A 90 -0.52 -1.64 1.63
CA GLN A 90 -0.47 -1.72 3.08
C GLN A 90 0.40 -2.90 3.54
N PRO A 91 1.70 -2.69 3.75
CA PRO A 91 2.52 -3.66 4.50
C PRO A 91 3.24 -2.94 5.67
N PRO A 92 4.15 -3.59 6.45
CA PRO A 92 5.16 -3.07 7.40
C PRO A 92 5.30 -1.58 7.67
N ALA A 93 5.14 -0.71 6.68
CA ALA A 93 5.00 0.73 6.82
C ALA A 93 4.08 1.14 7.99
N VAL A 94 2.93 0.51 8.24
CA VAL A 94 2.11 0.88 9.43
C VAL A 94 2.87 0.55 10.71
N ALA A 95 3.40 -0.68 10.86
CA ALA A 95 4.14 -1.08 12.07
C ALA A 95 5.49 -0.34 12.23
N GLU A 96 6.17 -0.02 11.13
CA GLU A 96 7.38 0.79 11.08
C GLU A 96 7.07 2.25 11.43
N LEU A 97 6.01 2.81 10.85
CA LEU A 97 5.54 4.16 11.15
C LEU A 97 5.12 4.24 12.61
N LYS A 98 4.40 3.24 13.15
CA LYS A 98 4.07 3.19 14.58
C LYS A 98 5.32 3.25 15.45
N ARG A 99 6.36 2.49 15.12
CA ARG A 99 7.64 2.50 15.83
C ARG A 99 8.33 3.86 15.74
N GLU A 100 8.37 4.43 14.55
CA GLU A 100 8.95 5.75 14.29
C GLU A 100 8.18 6.86 15.00
N LEU A 101 6.85 6.78 15.03
CA LEU A 101 5.98 7.71 15.75
C LEU A 101 6.24 7.67 17.24
N LEU A 102 6.39 6.47 17.81
CA LEU A 102 6.74 6.31 19.23
C LEU A 102 8.12 6.89 19.53
N ASP A 103 9.12 6.60 18.70
CA ASP A 103 10.47 7.15 18.87
C ASP A 103 10.48 8.69 18.79
N ARG A 104 9.75 9.28 17.83
CA ARG A 104 9.61 10.73 17.69
C ARG A 104 8.84 11.33 18.87
N ALA A 105 7.72 10.73 19.25
CA ALA A 105 6.85 11.21 20.33
C ALA A 105 7.53 11.13 21.70
N ALA A 106 8.45 10.18 21.90
CA ALA A 106 9.31 10.10 23.07
C ALA A 106 10.28 11.30 23.18
N GLY A 107 10.63 11.92 22.04
CA GLY A 107 11.44 13.14 21.99
C GLY A 107 10.65 14.44 22.19
N GLY A 108 9.33 14.39 22.15
CA GLY A 108 8.43 15.54 22.32
C GLY A 108 7.20 15.48 21.40
N PRO A 109 6.27 16.45 21.51
CA PRO A 109 5.06 16.47 20.69
C PRO A 109 5.36 16.53 19.19
N VAL A 110 4.68 15.68 18.42
CA VAL A 110 4.86 15.54 16.97
C VAL A 110 3.63 16.09 16.24
N ALA A 111 3.81 17.12 15.41
CA ALA A 111 2.72 17.64 14.58
C ALA A 111 2.34 16.62 13.49
N LEU A 112 1.04 16.34 13.33
CA LEU A 112 0.59 15.34 12.36
C LEU A 112 0.87 15.75 10.91
N ALA A 113 0.83 17.04 10.59
CA ALA A 113 1.16 17.55 9.26
C ALA A 113 2.60 17.18 8.83
N LEU A 114 3.55 17.17 9.76
CA LEU A 114 4.94 16.78 9.48
C LEU A 114 5.10 15.29 9.17
N LEU A 115 4.16 14.44 9.59
CA LEU A 115 4.20 13.01 9.31
C LEU A 115 3.90 12.72 7.84
N VAL A 116 2.93 13.43 7.27
CA VAL A 116 2.55 13.26 5.86
C VAL A 116 3.71 13.61 4.93
N GLU A 117 4.44 14.69 5.25
CA GLU A 117 5.64 15.09 4.51
C GLU A 117 6.78 14.08 4.67
N ALA A 118 7.06 13.61 5.90
CA ALA A 118 8.09 12.60 6.15
C ALA A 118 7.82 11.27 5.42
N ILE A 119 6.55 10.84 5.38
CA ILE A 119 6.12 9.68 4.58
C ILE A 119 6.31 9.96 3.08
N GLY A 120 6.07 11.18 2.63
CA GLY A 120 6.32 11.60 1.25
C GLY A 120 7.78 11.48 0.83
N GLU A 121 8.73 11.84 1.71
CA GLU A 121 10.17 11.67 1.46
C GLU A 121 10.56 10.18 1.38
N ARG A 122 9.98 9.35 2.24
CA ARG A 122 10.24 7.90 2.28
C ARG A 122 9.59 7.14 1.12
N TYR A 123 8.46 7.63 0.62
CA TYR A 123 7.72 7.05 -0.49
C TYR A 123 7.41 8.10 -1.58
N PRO A 124 8.42 8.54 -2.37
CA PRO A 124 8.24 9.64 -3.32
C PRO A 124 7.16 9.40 -4.38
N GLY A 125 6.93 8.13 -4.74
CA GLY A 125 5.90 7.72 -5.71
C GLY A 125 4.48 7.59 -5.15
N ALA A 126 4.29 7.61 -3.83
CA ALA A 126 2.97 7.48 -3.22
C ALA A 126 2.14 8.75 -3.43
N ARG A 127 0.85 8.59 -3.72
CA ARG A 127 -0.11 9.70 -3.82
C ARG A 127 -0.35 10.31 -2.44
N VAL A 128 -0.65 11.61 -2.38
CA VAL A 128 -0.93 12.31 -1.11
C VAL A 128 -2.03 11.60 -0.30
N SER A 129 -3.08 11.10 -0.95
CA SER A 129 -4.15 10.34 -0.31
C SER A 129 -3.68 9.03 0.32
N GLU A 130 -2.71 8.34 -0.28
CA GLU A 130 -2.15 7.08 0.25
C GLU A 130 -1.27 7.35 1.46
N ARG A 131 -0.50 8.46 1.44
CA ARG A 131 0.31 8.90 2.57
C ARG A 131 -0.56 9.23 3.78
N ILE A 132 -1.66 9.95 3.56
CA ILE A 132 -2.61 10.29 4.62
C ILE A 132 -3.29 9.04 5.17
N ALA A 133 -3.74 8.12 4.30
CA ALA A 133 -4.36 6.87 4.75
C ALA A 133 -3.41 6.04 5.63
N LEU A 134 -2.11 6.02 5.31
CA LEU A 134 -1.10 5.35 6.12
C LEU A 134 -0.92 6.01 7.50
N CYS A 135 -0.82 7.34 7.53
CA CYS A 135 -0.70 8.09 8.77
C CYS A 135 -1.95 7.96 9.64
N GLU A 136 -3.14 8.03 9.05
CA GLU A 136 -4.42 7.87 9.72
C GLU A 136 -4.51 6.50 10.40
N GLN A 137 -4.21 5.44 9.67
CA GLN A 137 -4.22 4.07 10.19
C GLN A 137 -3.24 3.91 11.37
N ALA A 138 -2.00 4.37 11.24
CA ALA A 138 -0.99 4.24 12.27
C ALA A 138 -1.35 5.00 13.56
N VAL A 139 -1.83 6.24 13.42
CA VAL A 139 -2.27 7.07 14.57
C VAL A 139 -3.50 6.46 15.23
N TRP A 140 -4.47 5.99 14.44
CA TRP A 140 -5.68 5.34 14.94
C TRP A 140 -5.35 4.13 15.82
N GLU A 141 -4.46 3.25 15.36
CA GLU A 141 -4.04 2.07 16.12
C GLU A 141 -3.32 2.44 17.42
N LEU A 142 -2.35 3.36 17.37
CA LEU A 142 -1.59 3.76 18.56
C LEU A 142 -2.48 4.40 19.65
N LEU A 143 -3.49 5.18 19.25
CA LEU A 143 -4.47 5.75 20.18
C LEU A 143 -5.29 4.65 20.86
N HIS A 144 -5.73 3.64 20.09
CA HIS A 144 -6.49 2.51 20.64
C HIS A 144 -5.65 1.57 21.51
N GLU A 145 -4.35 1.48 21.23
CA GLU A 145 -3.37 0.77 22.06
C GLU A 145 -3.02 1.54 23.35
N GLY A 146 -3.40 2.83 23.44
CA GLY A 146 -3.07 3.69 24.57
C GLY A 146 -1.59 4.07 24.66
N SER A 147 -0.85 3.95 23.55
CA SER A 147 0.59 4.27 23.51
C SER A 147 0.87 5.75 23.29
N VAL A 148 -0.11 6.47 22.74
CA VAL A 148 -0.04 7.91 22.44
C VAL A 148 -1.38 8.57 22.75
N GLN A 149 -1.36 9.90 22.84
CA GLN A 149 -2.54 10.75 22.93
C GLN A 149 -2.45 11.89 21.92
N LEU A 150 -3.62 12.32 21.42
CA LEU A 150 -3.75 13.53 20.62
C LEU A 150 -3.90 14.76 21.53
N ALA A 151 -3.26 15.87 21.18
CA ALA A 151 -3.35 17.14 21.90
C ALA A 151 -3.48 18.34 20.95
N ARG A 152 -4.31 19.30 21.36
CA ARG A 152 -4.52 20.60 20.70
C ARG A 152 -4.14 21.73 21.66
N THR A 153 -4.04 22.94 21.15
CA THR A 153 -3.97 24.15 21.99
C THR A 153 -5.19 24.18 22.93
N GLY A 154 -4.97 23.89 24.21
CA GLY A 154 -6.03 23.84 25.23
C GLY A 154 -6.24 22.48 25.89
N GLY A 155 -5.60 21.39 25.42
CA GLY A 155 -5.62 20.10 26.12
C GLY A 155 -5.66 18.86 25.21
N PRO A 156 -5.74 17.66 25.82
CA PRO A 156 -5.87 16.40 25.10
C PRO A 156 -7.20 16.32 24.34
N VAL A 157 -7.23 15.56 23.26
CA VAL A 157 -8.45 15.26 22.49
C VAL A 157 -9.11 14.01 23.07
N GLU A 158 -10.34 14.17 23.51
CA GLU A 158 -11.16 13.07 24.05
C GLU A 158 -11.42 11.97 23.02
N ARG A 159 -11.59 10.74 23.51
CA ARG A 159 -11.70 9.53 22.68
C ARG A 159 -12.85 9.59 21.68
N GLU A 160 -13.97 10.16 22.08
CA GLU A 160 -15.18 10.31 21.27
C GLU A 160 -14.94 11.22 20.06
N ALA A 161 -13.96 12.12 20.14
CA ALA A 161 -13.61 13.05 19.09
C ALA A 161 -12.54 12.51 18.13
N TRP A 162 -11.88 11.37 18.41
CA TRP A 162 -10.78 10.86 17.60
C TRP A 162 -11.16 10.65 16.15
N GLN A 163 -12.30 10.00 15.88
CA GLN A 163 -12.74 9.71 14.51
C GLN A 163 -12.99 11.00 13.72
N THR A 164 -13.79 11.92 14.26
CA THR A 164 -14.07 13.20 13.59
C THR A 164 -12.81 14.02 13.39
N THR A 165 -11.86 13.94 14.32
CA THR A 165 -10.57 14.63 14.22
C THR A 165 -9.71 14.06 13.10
N LEU A 166 -9.50 12.74 13.08
CA LEU A 166 -8.58 12.09 12.13
C LEU A 166 -9.13 12.07 10.71
N LEU A 167 -10.46 12.09 10.53
CA LEU A 167 -11.09 12.19 9.22
C LEU A 167 -11.17 13.64 8.68
N ASP A 168 -10.80 14.65 9.46
CA ASP A 168 -10.78 16.04 9.02
C ASP A 168 -9.48 16.34 8.25
N TRP A 169 -9.61 16.87 7.03
CA TRP A 169 -8.48 17.28 6.19
C TRP A 169 -7.53 18.27 6.88
N SER A 170 -8.07 19.19 7.68
CA SER A 170 -7.27 20.22 8.36
C SER A 170 -6.30 19.63 9.39
N THR A 171 -6.59 18.43 9.91
CA THR A 171 -5.72 17.70 10.84
C THR A 171 -4.38 17.31 10.21
N TRP A 172 -4.40 16.98 8.90
CA TRP A 172 -3.23 16.48 8.19
C TRP A 172 -2.44 17.57 7.46
N THR A 173 -2.95 18.80 7.46
CA THR A 173 -2.37 19.93 6.73
C THR A 173 -2.11 21.17 7.59
N GLY A 174 -2.57 21.18 8.84
CA GLY A 174 -2.35 22.27 9.80
C GLY A 174 -1.46 21.89 10.99
N ASP A 175 -0.94 22.88 11.67
CA ASP A 175 0.01 22.72 12.79
C ASP A 175 -0.66 22.60 14.17
N GLY A 176 -2.00 22.56 14.22
CA GLY A 176 -2.77 22.67 15.45
C GLY A 176 -2.94 21.37 16.26
N LEU A 177 -2.59 20.22 15.69
CA LEU A 177 -2.77 18.91 16.33
C LEU A 177 -1.45 18.16 16.43
N THR A 178 -1.16 17.70 17.64
CA THR A 178 0.08 16.99 17.97
C THR A 178 -0.21 15.61 18.56
N LEU A 179 0.71 14.68 18.32
CA LEU A 179 0.78 13.37 18.93
C LEU A 179 1.89 13.38 19.99
N GLN A 180 1.62 12.85 21.18
CA GLN A 180 2.61 12.71 22.24
C GLN A 180 2.41 11.37 22.95
N THR A 181 3.48 10.81 23.51
CA THR A 181 3.38 9.59 24.32
C THR A 181 2.54 9.83 25.58
N VAL A 182 1.86 8.79 26.05
CA VAL A 182 1.11 8.81 27.33
C VAL A 182 2.08 8.69 28.50
#